data_AF-A0A9W4SAH7-F1
#
_entry.id   AF-A0A9W4SAH7-F1
#
_cell.length_a   1.000
_cell.length_b   1.000
_cell.length_c   1.000
_cell.angle_alpha   90.00
_cell.angle_beta   90.00
_cell.angle_gamma   90.00
#
_symmetry.space_group_name_H-M   'P 1'
#
loop_
_entity.id
_entity.type
_entity.pdbx_description
1 polymer ?
#
loop_
_entity_poly.entity_id
_entity_poly.type
_entity_poly.pdbx_seq_one_letter_code
_entity_poly.pdbx_strand_id
1 'polypeptide(L)'
;MSKIANRTIPIPQNVKVNLGKEKIFFEGPLGKSKELTIPHQLEITNQEGNMFTKSENTALAGTYNSLISNLIEGVVKGYEDILEVKGAGFGVNLKEGKLEFSLGKSHLIYVVIPQNLKVKIERNKIIVKGLDKQEVRSFTANDIRPLCMPSVYKLSKGWKGIYYSGEEKTLKLKTGKSVKHITISSPQKVSEGRLAGFYACEVSLPEIGIMEHPFFSANPVETLGIAVECTKIYLQGLISRGYTISEVENAQYKKINVEEAVEEIGKMGYFSLSILQDKKKQEQKFKSREVLNYLQNERQIDKTIINRFSLGCIYDFFSPQKLIIPLANPEGKVVAFATRKIEEASTSEPKYKYLPSYHHYHKSSLLYNYHLVKKLRTEECYLVEGFFDVISLNKLGIENCLALLGTNLSEEQIRLLIELKKKIILFLDSDEAGQEATINVAVKLLLKDIDCEIVINHYGSDPDEICRQKDKAAVQDIISVKENPYLFILNRCFVK
;
A
#
# COMPACT_ATOMS: atom_id res chain seq x y z
N MET A 1 -32.67 6.19 -15.16
CA MET A 1 -32.61 7.56 -15.73
C MET A 1 -31.98 8.50 -14.71
N SER A 2 -30.97 9.28 -15.10
CA SER A 2 -30.33 10.25 -14.19
C SER A 2 -31.29 11.38 -13.84
N LYS A 3 -31.72 11.49 -12.57
CA LYS A 3 -32.57 12.60 -12.08
C LYS A 3 -31.91 13.97 -12.22
N ILE A 4 -30.58 14.00 -12.39
CA ILE A 4 -29.78 15.23 -12.52
C ILE A 4 -29.84 15.77 -13.95
N ALA A 5 -29.91 14.90 -14.97
CA ALA A 5 -29.98 15.31 -16.37
C ALA A 5 -31.26 16.12 -16.69
N ASN A 6 -32.34 15.87 -15.95
CA ASN A 6 -33.63 16.55 -16.14
C ASN A 6 -33.78 17.83 -15.31
N ARG A 7 -32.72 18.29 -14.62
CA ARG A 7 -32.77 19.52 -13.83
C ARG A 7 -32.64 20.74 -14.73
N THR A 8 -33.47 21.74 -14.48
CA THR A 8 -33.32 23.06 -15.06
C THR A 8 -32.22 23.83 -14.33
N ILE A 9 -31.35 24.52 -15.08
CA ILE A 9 -30.30 25.36 -14.50
C ILE A 9 -30.68 26.83 -14.72
N PRO A 10 -31.18 27.53 -13.70
CA PRO A 10 -31.54 28.93 -13.85
C PRO A 10 -30.29 29.79 -14.01
N ILE A 11 -30.31 30.71 -14.99
CA ILE A 11 -29.24 31.69 -15.20
C ILE A 11 -29.63 32.98 -14.45
N PRO A 12 -28.83 33.42 -13.46
CA PRO A 12 -29.05 34.71 -12.81
C PRO A 12 -28.89 35.89 -13.79
N GLN A 13 -29.67 36.96 -13.61
CA GLN A 13 -29.69 38.12 -14.52
C GLN A 13 -28.32 38.81 -14.69
N ASN A 14 -27.42 38.65 -13.73
CA ASN A 14 -26.07 39.22 -13.74
C ASN A 14 -24.99 38.29 -14.34
N VAL A 15 -25.40 37.21 -15.02
CA VAL A 15 -24.48 36.26 -15.67
C VAL A 15 -24.69 36.27 -17.18
N LYS A 16 -23.62 36.57 -17.92
CA LYS A 16 -23.59 36.47 -19.38
C LYS A 16 -23.15 35.06 -19.78
N VAL A 17 -23.96 34.41 -20.62
CA VAL A 17 -23.68 33.08 -21.16
C VAL A 17 -23.06 33.22 -22.55
N ASN A 18 -21.90 32.61 -22.75
CA ASN A 18 -21.26 32.53 -24.07
C ASN A 18 -21.25 31.07 -24.53
N LEU A 19 -22.28 30.69 -25.29
CA LEU A 19 -22.47 29.34 -25.84
C LEU A 19 -22.02 29.31 -27.30
N GLY A 20 -20.91 28.61 -27.57
CA GLY A 20 -20.44 28.28 -28.92
C GLY A 20 -20.80 26.85 -29.31
N LYS A 21 -20.38 26.42 -30.52
CA LYS A 21 -20.64 25.06 -31.02
C LYS A 21 -19.88 23.97 -30.24
N GLU A 22 -18.67 24.27 -29.80
CA GLU A 22 -17.77 23.30 -29.15
C GLU A 22 -17.40 23.69 -27.71
N LYS A 23 -17.78 24.90 -27.27
CA LYS A 23 -17.35 25.44 -25.98
C LYS A 23 -18.43 26.29 -25.34
N ILE A 24 -18.46 26.28 -24.01
CA ILE A 24 -19.29 27.17 -23.20
C ILE A 24 -18.48 27.77 -22.06
N PHE A 25 -18.70 29.06 -21.79
CA PHE A 25 -18.20 29.73 -20.59
C PHE A 25 -19.17 30.81 -20.12
N PHE A 26 -18.98 31.25 -18.87
CA PHE A 26 -19.84 32.20 -18.19
C PHE A 26 -19.02 33.40 -17.70
N GLU A 27 -19.61 34.59 -17.76
CA GLU A 27 -19.05 35.81 -17.20
C GLU A 27 -20.02 36.36 -16.16
N GLY A 28 -19.53 36.61 -14.95
CA GLY A 28 -20.32 37.10 -13.84
C GLY A 28 -19.54 38.10 -12.98
N PRO A 29 -20.10 38.53 -11.85
CA PRO A 29 -19.52 39.57 -11.00
C PRO A 29 -18.12 39.25 -10.46
N LEU A 30 -17.77 37.97 -10.29
CA LEU A 30 -16.46 37.54 -9.78
C LEU A 30 -15.43 37.27 -10.88
N GLY A 31 -15.83 37.32 -12.16
CA GLY A 31 -14.95 37.14 -13.31
C GLY A 31 -15.49 36.16 -14.35
N LYS A 32 -14.56 35.64 -15.17
CA LYS A 32 -14.83 34.69 -16.26
C LYS A 32 -14.56 33.26 -15.80
N SER A 33 -15.48 32.34 -16.10
CA SER A 33 -15.33 30.91 -15.81
C SER A 33 -14.33 30.24 -16.74
N LYS A 34 -13.88 29.04 -16.36
CA LYS A 34 -13.18 28.13 -17.26
C LYS A 34 -14.03 27.78 -18.47
N GLU A 35 -13.39 27.59 -19.62
CA GLU A 35 -14.04 27.08 -20.83
C GLU A 35 -14.32 25.60 -20.70
N LEU A 36 -15.58 25.20 -20.88
CA LEU A 36 -16.00 23.81 -20.90
C LEU A 36 -16.19 23.37 -22.35
N THR A 37 -15.51 22.30 -22.76
CA THR A 37 -15.64 21.72 -24.11
C THR A 37 -16.92 20.89 -24.18
N ILE A 38 -17.71 21.05 -25.25
CA ILE A 38 -18.98 20.37 -25.46
C ILE A 38 -18.74 19.18 -26.41
N PRO A 39 -19.01 17.94 -26.00
CA PRO A 39 -18.88 16.78 -26.88
C PRO A 39 -20.03 16.76 -27.90
N HIS A 40 -19.76 16.26 -29.11
CA HIS A 40 -20.75 16.24 -30.21
C HIS A 40 -22.06 15.51 -29.89
N GLN A 41 -22.04 14.62 -28.91
CA GLN A 41 -23.20 13.82 -28.48
C GLN A 41 -24.10 14.56 -27.47
N LEU A 42 -23.78 15.80 -27.12
CA LEU A 42 -24.47 16.60 -26.11
C LEU A 42 -25.02 17.88 -26.72
N GLU A 43 -26.33 18.07 -26.60
CA GLU A 43 -27.00 19.32 -26.92
C GLU A 43 -27.19 20.15 -25.65
N ILE A 44 -26.87 21.44 -25.74
CA ILE A 44 -27.08 22.41 -24.67
C ILE A 44 -27.95 23.54 -25.23
N THR A 45 -29.09 23.78 -24.60
CA THR A 45 -30.03 24.83 -25.04
C THR A 45 -30.30 25.82 -23.93
N ASN A 46 -30.50 27.09 -24.31
CA ASN A 46 -30.95 28.16 -23.43
C ASN A 46 -32.38 28.55 -23.82
N GLN A 47 -33.34 28.32 -22.93
CA GLN A 47 -34.74 28.69 -23.12
C GLN A 47 -35.23 29.48 -21.90
N GLU A 48 -35.78 30.67 -22.12
CA GLU A 48 -36.40 31.51 -21.07
C GLU A 48 -35.49 31.75 -19.85
N GLY A 49 -34.18 31.89 -20.06
CA GLY A 49 -33.21 32.11 -18.98
C GLY A 49 -32.84 30.85 -18.20
N ASN A 50 -33.20 29.67 -18.70
CA ASN A 50 -32.82 28.38 -18.15
C ASN A 50 -31.99 27.57 -19.15
N MET A 51 -30.97 26.89 -18.66
CA MET A 51 -30.13 25.98 -19.45
C MET A 51 -30.60 24.54 -19.29
N PHE A 52 -30.57 23.82 -20.41
CA PHE A 52 -30.93 22.41 -20.50
C PHE A 52 -29.81 21.63 -21.20
N THR A 53 -29.64 20.37 -20.80
CA THR A 53 -28.65 19.44 -21.36
C THR A 53 -29.35 18.18 -21.84
N LYS A 54 -29.17 17.78 -23.10
CA LYS A 54 -29.81 16.61 -23.70
C LYS A 54 -28.79 15.74 -24.42
N SER A 55 -28.85 14.43 -24.20
CA SER A 55 -28.02 13.43 -24.87
C SER A 55 -28.69 12.07 -24.78
N GLU A 56 -28.44 11.18 -25.74
CA GLU A 56 -28.82 9.76 -25.65
C GLU A 56 -28.20 9.12 -24.39
N ASN A 57 -26.97 9.53 -24.04
CA ASN A 57 -26.33 9.12 -22.80
C ASN A 57 -26.79 10.02 -21.63
N THR A 58 -27.79 9.56 -20.88
CA THR A 58 -28.33 10.32 -19.74
C THR A 58 -27.31 10.60 -18.62
N ALA A 59 -26.23 9.80 -18.51
CA ALA A 59 -25.16 10.07 -17.55
C ALA A 59 -24.28 11.25 -18.01
N LEU A 60 -23.99 11.32 -19.32
CA LEU A 60 -23.26 12.45 -19.92
C LEU A 60 -24.02 13.77 -19.70
N ALA A 61 -25.32 13.79 -20.02
CA ALA A 61 -26.17 14.95 -19.81
C ALA A 61 -26.20 15.38 -18.33
N GLY A 62 -26.33 14.43 -17.39
CA GLY A 62 -26.32 14.73 -15.95
C GLY A 62 -24.99 15.30 -15.43
N THR A 63 -23.87 14.82 -15.97
CA THR A 63 -22.53 15.34 -15.62
C THR A 63 -22.39 16.78 -16.09
N TYR A 64 -22.70 17.07 -17.35
CA TYR A 64 -22.60 18.43 -17.90
C TYR A 64 -23.60 19.39 -17.25
N ASN A 65 -24.78 18.93 -16.88
CA ASN A 65 -25.73 19.72 -16.10
C ASN A 65 -25.10 20.21 -14.78
N SER A 66 -24.43 19.29 -14.06
CA SER A 66 -23.74 19.63 -12.81
C SER A 66 -22.54 20.56 -13.04
N LEU A 67 -21.76 20.34 -14.09
CA LEU A 67 -20.61 21.20 -14.44
C LEU A 67 -21.06 22.62 -14.75
N ILE A 68 -22.07 22.79 -15.61
CA ILE A 68 -22.62 24.11 -15.97
C ILE A 68 -23.16 24.82 -14.72
N SER A 69 -23.94 24.13 -13.90
CA SER A 69 -24.45 24.70 -12.65
C SER A 69 -23.32 25.17 -11.73
N ASN A 70 -22.22 24.40 -11.62
CA ASN A 70 -21.07 24.81 -10.81
C ASN A 70 -20.33 26.02 -11.43
N LEU A 71 -20.20 26.10 -12.75
CA LEU A 71 -19.55 27.25 -13.41
C LEU A 71 -20.33 28.55 -13.19
N ILE A 72 -21.65 28.51 -13.29
CA ILE A 72 -22.54 29.65 -13.02
C ILE A 72 -22.42 30.09 -11.56
N GLU A 73 -22.51 29.15 -10.61
CA GLU A 73 -22.37 29.47 -9.19
C GLU A 73 -20.98 30.02 -8.85
N GLY A 74 -19.94 29.51 -9.51
CA GLY A 74 -18.56 29.97 -9.39
C GLY A 74 -18.36 31.44 -9.77
N VAL A 75 -18.96 31.91 -10.86
CA VAL A 75 -18.83 33.32 -11.29
C VAL A 75 -19.72 34.29 -10.50
N VAL A 76 -20.75 33.77 -9.80
CA VAL A 76 -21.68 34.57 -8.99
C VAL A 76 -21.24 34.67 -7.54
N LYS A 77 -20.99 33.53 -6.89
CA LYS A 77 -20.67 33.44 -5.45
C LYS A 77 -19.22 33.04 -5.18
N GLY A 78 -18.61 32.29 -6.09
CA GLY A 78 -17.30 31.69 -5.90
C GLY A 78 -17.36 30.49 -4.96
N TYR A 79 -16.28 29.71 -4.95
CA TYR A 79 -16.14 28.56 -4.06
C TYR A 79 -15.13 28.86 -2.97
N GLU A 80 -15.45 28.42 -1.76
CA GLU A 80 -14.61 28.53 -0.58
C GLU A 80 -14.55 27.19 0.14
N ASP A 81 -13.34 26.72 0.40
CA ASP A 81 -13.08 25.59 1.30
C ASP A 81 -12.19 26.09 2.45
N ILE A 82 -12.58 25.77 3.69
CA ILE A 82 -11.84 26.13 4.89
C ILE A 82 -11.28 24.86 5.52
N LEU A 83 -9.95 24.82 5.68
CA LEU A 83 -9.26 23.77 6.43
C LEU A 83 -8.69 24.31 7.74
N GLU A 84 -8.63 23.48 8.77
CA GLU A 84 -8.06 23.81 10.06
C GLU A 84 -6.92 22.84 10.40
N VAL A 85 -5.74 23.40 10.66
CA VAL A 85 -4.56 22.67 11.10
C VAL A 85 -4.57 22.56 12.62
N LYS A 86 -4.75 21.33 13.13
CA LYS A 86 -4.85 21.05 14.57
C LYS A 86 -3.68 20.16 15.02
N GLY A 87 -3.15 20.42 16.22
CA GLY A 87 -2.09 19.62 16.84
C GLY A 87 -1.08 20.48 17.62
N ALA A 88 -0.51 19.93 18.68
CA ALA A 88 0.58 20.59 19.40
C ALA A 88 1.82 20.71 18.50
N GLY A 89 2.34 21.93 18.30
CA GLY A 89 3.43 22.21 17.37
C GLY A 89 3.02 22.25 15.89
N PHE A 90 1.72 22.11 15.60
CA PHE A 90 1.22 22.16 14.24
C PHE A 90 0.84 23.58 13.84
N GLY A 91 1.21 23.97 12.63
CA GLY A 91 0.93 25.30 12.12
C GLY A 91 1.13 25.39 10.61
N VAL A 92 0.64 26.49 10.05
CA VAL A 92 0.75 26.81 8.64
C VAL A 92 0.99 28.31 8.48
N ASN A 93 1.92 28.68 7.60
CA ASN A 93 2.27 30.07 7.30
C ASN A 93 2.32 30.29 5.79
N LEU A 94 2.18 31.55 5.35
CA LEU A 94 2.34 31.94 3.96
C LEU A 94 3.71 32.60 3.79
N LYS A 95 4.60 32.01 3.00
CA LYS A 95 5.92 32.56 2.68
C LYS A 95 6.17 32.49 1.18
N GLU A 96 6.54 33.60 0.57
CA GLU A 96 6.94 33.68 -0.85
C GLU A 96 5.92 33.04 -1.82
N GLY A 97 4.62 33.19 -1.54
CA GLY A 97 3.55 32.60 -2.36
C GLY A 97 3.36 31.09 -2.20
N LYS A 98 3.97 30.47 -1.18
CA LYS A 98 3.82 29.06 -0.81
C LYS A 98 3.27 28.91 0.60
N LEU A 99 2.59 27.79 0.86
CA LEU A 99 2.17 27.37 2.18
C LEU A 99 3.30 26.58 2.85
N GLU A 100 3.80 27.06 3.98
CA GLU A 100 4.79 26.40 4.82
C GLU A 100 4.09 25.72 5.99
N PHE A 101 4.21 24.40 6.09
CA PHE A 101 3.57 23.57 7.11
C PHE A 101 4.59 23.06 8.14
N SER A 102 4.28 23.28 9.42
CA SER A 102 4.87 22.55 10.53
C SER A 102 3.88 21.49 10.99
N LEU A 103 4.17 20.20 10.76
CA LEU A 103 3.27 19.08 11.06
C LEU A 103 3.95 18.01 11.95
N GLY A 104 4.89 18.44 12.79
CA GLY A 104 5.63 17.54 13.69
C GLY A 104 6.52 16.53 12.97
N LYS A 105 6.99 16.86 11.75
CA LYS A 105 8.02 16.13 11.02
C LYS A 105 9.39 16.79 11.24
N SER A 106 10.48 16.10 10.92
CA SER A 106 11.85 16.61 11.06
C SER A 106 12.19 17.81 10.16
N HIS A 107 11.33 18.10 9.16
CA HIS A 107 11.47 19.21 8.23
C HIS A 107 10.10 19.86 7.95
N LEU A 108 10.12 21.12 7.50
CA LEU A 108 8.94 21.86 7.06
C LEU A 108 8.52 21.39 5.66
N ILE A 109 7.21 21.40 5.40
CA ILE A 109 6.65 21.03 4.09
C ILE A 109 6.16 22.27 3.37
N TYR A 110 6.46 22.40 2.08
CA TYR A 110 6.06 23.54 1.26
C TYR A 110 5.08 23.12 0.16
N VAL A 111 3.96 23.84 0.03
CA VAL A 111 2.99 23.65 -1.06
C VAL A 111 2.88 24.92 -1.89
N VAL A 112 3.03 24.79 -3.20
CA VAL A 112 2.89 25.91 -4.15
C VAL A 112 1.41 26.18 -4.37
N ILE A 113 1.01 27.46 -4.30
CA ILE A 113 -0.37 27.87 -4.55
C ILE A 113 -0.57 28.04 -6.06
N PRO A 114 -1.56 27.37 -6.68
CA PRO A 114 -1.93 27.58 -8.08
C PRO A 114 -2.34 29.04 -8.35
N GLN A 115 -1.95 29.60 -9.49
CA GLN A 115 -2.15 31.03 -9.83
C GLN A 115 -3.64 31.46 -9.89
N ASN A 116 -4.51 30.51 -10.19
CA ASN A 116 -5.97 30.64 -10.28
C ASN A 116 -6.68 30.60 -8.91
N LEU A 117 -5.97 30.32 -7.82
CA LEU A 117 -6.53 30.22 -6.47
C LEU A 117 -6.01 31.33 -5.56
N LYS A 118 -6.89 31.83 -4.69
CA LYS A 118 -6.54 32.79 -3.64
C LYS A 118 -6.59 32.09 -2.29
N VAL A 119 -5.46 32.07 -1.57
CA VAL A 119 -5.37 31.44 -0.26
C VAL A 119 -5.09 32.48 0.81
N LYS A 120 -5.87 32.46 1.89
CA LYS A 120 -5.68 33.29 3.08
C LYS A 120 -5.46 32.39 4.30
N ILE A 121 -4.55 32.77 5.18
CA ILE A 121 -4.31 32.07 6.45
C ILE A 121 -4.81 32.95 7.60
N GLU A 122 -5.61 32.35 8.49
CA GLU A 122 -6.08 32.96 9.73
C GLU A 122 -5.69 32.06 10.90
N ARG A 123 -4.55 32.36 11.53
CA ARG A 123 -3.89 31.49 12.53
C ARG A 123 -3.55 30.13 11.91
N ASN A 124 -4.33 29.10 12.23
CA ASN A 124 -4.19 27.75 11.68
C ASN A 124 -5.33 27.38 10.72
N LYS A 125 -6.13 28.35 10.29
CA LYS A 125 -7.17 28.14 9.28
C LYS A 125 -6.65 28.53 7.90
N ILE A 126 -6.84 27.66 6.93
CA ILE A 126 -6.50 27.87 5.52
C ILE A 126 -7.81 28.07 4.79
N ILE A 127 -8.02 29.26 4.24
CA ILE A 127 -9.20 29.61 3.47
C ILE A 127 -8.78 29.65 2.00
N VAL A 128 -9.25 28.69 1.21
CA VAL A 128 -8.97 28.59 -0.23
C VAL A 128 -10.20 29.07 -0.98
N LYS A 129 -10.00 30.07 -1.85
CA LYS A 129 -11.04 30.65 -2.71
C LYS A 129 -10.68 30.52 -4.17
N GLY A 130 -11.69 30.25 -5.01
CA GLY A 130 -11.54 30.17 -6.45
C GLY A 130 -12.87 30.25 -7.18
N LEU A 131 -12.81 30.42 -8.51
CA LEU A 131 -13.99 30.41 -9.38
C LEU A 131 -14.42 28.99 -9.75
N ASP A 132 -13.49 28.04 -9.83
CA ASP A 132 -13.75 26.65 -10.18
C ASP A 132 -13.76 25.74 -8.93
N LYS A 133 -14.90 25.09 -8.70
CA LYS A 133 -15.11 24.12 -7.62
C LYS A 133 -14.13 22.95 -7.67
N GLN A 134 -13.81 22.46 -8.86
CA GLN A 134 -12.92 21.31 -9.04
C GLN A 134 -11.49 21.68 -8.67
N GLU A 135 -11.05 22.88 -9.04
CA GLU A 135 -9.69 23.35 -8.74
C GLU A 135 -9.53 23.66 -7.24
N VAL A 136 -10.51 24.34 -6.63
CA VAL A 136 -10.53 24.57 -5.17
C VAL A 136 -10.47 23.23 -4.43
N ARG A 137 -11.35 22.29 -4.77
CA ARG A 137 -11.42 20.98 -4.10
C ARG A 137 -10.23 20.08 -4.38
N SER A 138 -9.69 20.10 -5.60
CA SER A 138 -8.49 19.32 -5.93
C SER A 138 -7.32 19.80 -5.10
N PHE A 139 -7.12 21.11 -5.01
CA PHE A 139 -6.03 21.68 -4.23
C PHE A 139 -6.17 21.36 -2.73
N THR A 140 -7.38 21.53 -2.17
CA THR A 140 -7.61 21.24 -0.75
C THR A 140 -7.53 19.75 -0.44
N ALA A 141 -8.08 18.87 -1.28
CA ALA A 141 -8.16 17.43 -1.02
C ALA A 141 -6.89 16.65 -1.39
N ASN A 142 -6.15 17.06 -2.42
CA ASN A 142 -4.97 16.33 -2.91
C ASN A 142 -3.66 16.93 -2.41
N ASP A 143 -3.54 18.27 -2.39
CA ASP A 143 -2.26 18.93 -2.14
C ASP A 143 -2.09 19.34 -0.66
N ILE A 144 -3.18 19.71 0.02
CA ILE A 144 -3.13 20.17 1.42
C ILE A 144 -3.49 19.05 2.41
N ARG A 145 -4.70 18.48 2.29
CA ARG A 145 -5.25 17.56 3.29
C ARG A 145 -4.40 16.29 3.52
N PRO A 146 -3.81 15.65 2.49
CA PRO A 146 -3.05 14.41 2.67
C PRO A 146 -1.72 14.62 3.39
N LEU A 147 -1.24 15.86 3.52
CA LEU A 147 0.01 16.17 4.25
C LEU A 147 -0.06 15.71 5.71
N CYS A 148 -1.24 15.80 6.31
CA CYS A 148 -1.57 15.17 7.58
C CYS A 148 -3.09 14.98 7.67
N MET A 149 -3.55 13.76 7.36
CA MET A 149 -4.97 13.40 7.40
C MET A 149 -5.59 13.69 8.78
N PRO A 150 -6.86 14.11 8.83
CA PRO A 150 -7.54 14.37 10.09
C PRO A 150 -7.60 13.10 10.93
N SER A 151 -7.12 13.16 12.18
CA SER A 151 -7.34 12.10 13.13
C SER A 151 -8.84 11.94 13.40
N VAL A 152 -9.32 10.70 13.29
CA VAL A 152 -10.70 10.33 13.66
C VAL A 152 -10.91 10.40 15.19
N TYR A 153 -9.83 10.48 15.97
CA TYR A 153 -9.82 10.55 17.43
C TYR A 153 -9.26 11.87 17.93
N LYS A 154 -9.78 12.36 19.06
CA LYS A 154 -9.12 13.38 19.87
C LYS A 154 -8.05 12.70 20.73
N LEU A 155 -6.78 13.04 20.52
CA LEU A 155 -5.66 12.54 21.33
C LEU A 155 -5.73 13.14 22.74
N SER A 156 -4.97 12.57 23.69
CA SER A 156 -4.80 13.15 25.04
C SER A 156 -4.34 14.62 25.01
N LYS A 157 -3.58 15.00 23.98
CA LYS A 157 -3.11 16.38 23.70
C LYS A 157 -4.01 17.18 22.74
N GLY A 158 -5.19 16.68 22.38
CA GLY A 158 -6.15 17.35 21.48
C GLY A 158 -6.26 16.72 20.07
N TRP A 159 -6.95 17.41 19.16
CA TRP A 159 -7.07 16.97 17.77
C TRP A 159 -5.74 17.15 17.02
N LYS A 160 -5.43 16.22 16.10
CA LYS A 160 -4.19 16.25 15.30
C LYS A 160 -4.51 15.97 13.83
N GLY A 161 -4.03 16.83 12.95
CA GLY A 161 -4.22 16.72 11.49
C GLY A 161 -4.89 17.95 10.88
N ILE A 162 -5.19 17.86 9.59
CA ILE A 162 -5.82 18.91 8.78
C ILE A 162 -7.27 18.51 8.51
N TYR A 163 -8.20 19.27 9.07
CA TYR A 163 -9.64 19.01 9.02
C TYR A 163 -10.32 19.99 8.08
N TYR A 164 -11.40 19.60 7.42
CA TYR A 164 -12.35 20.61 6.96
C TYR A 164 -13.03 21.28 8.17
N SER A 165 -13.35 22.57 8.07
CA SER A 165 -13.93 23.32 9.19
C SER A 165 -15.18 22.63 9.75
N GLY A 166 -15.12 22.19 11.02
CA GLY A 166 -16.21 21.52 11.73
C GLY A 166 -16.37 20.02 11.43
N GLU A 167 -15.52 19.45 10.56
CA GLU A 167 -15.55 18.03 10.19
C GLU A 167 -15.38 17.11 11.41
N GLU A 168 -14.61 17.53 12.42
CA GLU A 168 -14.37 16.76 13.63
C GLU A 168 -15.65 16.38 14.39
N LYS A 169 -16.75 17.13 14.19
CA LYS A 169 -18.06 16.87 14.83
C LYS A 169 -18.86 15.77 14.13
N THR A 170 -18.51 15.47 12.88
CA THR A 170 -19.20 14.49 12.03
C THR A 170 -18.46 13.16 11.90
N LEU A 171 -17.20 13.12 12.34
CA LEU A 171 -16.42 11.90 12.50
C LEU A 171 -17.04 11.05 13.62
N LYS A 172 -18.04 10.23 13.27
CA LYS A 172 -18.70 9.30 14.18
C LYS A 172 -17.94 7.98 14.29
N LEU A 173 -17.82 7.49 15.51
CA LEU A 173 -17.30 6.16 15.82
C LEU A 173 -18.27 5.04 15.38
N LYS A 174 -17.72 3.86 15.08
CA LYS A 174 -18.35 2.59 15.48
C LYS A 174 -17.94 2.34 16.93
N THR A 175 -18.89 2.19 17.84
CA THR A 175 -18.66 1.81 19.24
C THR A 175 -17.92 0.46 19.32
N GLY A 176 -16.92 0.33 20.20
CA GLY A 176 -16.25 -0.95 20.53
C GLY A 176 -14.83 -1.19 20.00
N LYS A 177 -14.10 -0.20 19.48
CA LYS A 177 -12.73 -0.36 18.94
C LYS A 177 -11.62 0.25 19.82
N SER A 178 -11.29 -0.40 20.92
CA SER A 178 -10.13 -0.03 21.76
C SER A 178 -9.29 -1.27 22.05
N VAL A 179 -7.97 -1.18 21.80
CA VAL A 179 -6.98 -2.18 22.24
C VAL A 179 -6.34 -1.62 23.49
N LYS A 180 -6.45 -2.32 24.61
CA LYS A 180 -5.91 -1.83 25.88
C LYS A 180 -4.63 -2.55 26.26
N HIS A 181 -4.50 -3.84 25.98
CA HIS A 181 -3.32 -4.60 26.34
C HIS A 181 -2.74 -5.31 25.12
N ILE A 182 -1.41 -5.26 25.01
CA ILE A 182 -0.66 -5.96 23.96
C ILE A 182 0.47 -6.67 24.65
N THR A 183 0.56 -7.98 24.46
CA THR A 183 1.58 -8.80 25.09
C THR A 183 2.35 -9.55 24.03
N ILE A 184 3.66 -9.32 23.95
CA ILE A 184 4.56 -10.15 23.15
C ILE A 184 5.26 -11.12 24.12
N SER A 185 5.06 -12.42 23.93
CA SER A 185 5.71 -13.43 24.75
C SER A 185 7.20 -13.53 24.41
N SER A 186 7.99 -13.93 25.40
CA SER A 186 9.40 -14.26 25.19
C SER A 186 9.54 -15.39 24.16
N PRO A 187 10.58 -15.37 23.30
CA PRO A 187 10.82 -16.44 22.35
C PRO A 187 10.88 -17.81 23.04
N GLN A 188 9.89 -18.65 22.77
CA GLN A 188 9.84 -20.01 23.31
C GLN A 188 10.38 -21.00 22.29
N LYS A 189 11.25 -21.90 22.75
CA LYS A 189 11.79 -22.96 21.91
C LYS A 189 10.72 -24.03 21.68
N VAL A 190 10.44 -24.34 20.43
CA VAL A 190 9.52 -25.42 20.05
C VAL A 190 10.16 -26.76 20.44
N SER A 191 9.49 -27.51 21.30
CA SER A 191 9.99 -28.76 21.90
C SER A 191 9.66 -30.01 21.07
N GLU A 192 8.56 -30.02 20.34
CA GLU A 192 8.04 -31.20 19.65
C GLU A 192 7.81 -31.00 18.15
N GLY A 193 7.84 -32.10 17.40
CA GLY A 193 7.50 -32.14 15.98
C GLY A 193 8.60 -31.63 15.05
N ARG A 194 8.25 -31.50 13.76
CA ARG A 194 9.16 -31.08 12.69
C ARG A 194 9.53 -29.60 12.71
N LEU A 195 9.43 -28.92 13.85
CA LEU A 195 10.01 -27.60 14.13
C LEU A 195 10.84 -27.57 15.42
N ALA A 196 11.02 -28.73 16.07
CA ALA A 196 11.88 -28.82 17.25
C ALA A 196 13.22 -28.13 16.99
N GLY A 197 13.60 -27.21 17.87
CA GLY A 197 14.78 -26.36 17.74
C GLY A 197 14.53 -24.89 17.42
N PHE A 198 13.40 -24.55 16.79
CA PHE A 198 13.03 -23.18 16.42
C PHE A 198 12.47 -22.39 17.61
N TYR A 199 12.46 -21.06 17.49
CA TYR A 199 11.87 -20.16 18.46
C TYR A 199 10.62 -19.50 17.87
N ALA A 200 9.57 -19.35 18.70
CA ALA A 200 8.34 -18.66 18.36
C ALA A 200 7.96 -17.64 19.45
N CYS A 201 7.29 -16.56 19.04
CA CYS A 201 6.68 -15.56 19.94
C CYS A 201 5.16 -15.57 19.75
N GLU A 202 4.43 -15.34 20.83
CA GLU A 202 2.98 -15.14 20.84
C GLU A 202 2.71 -13.64 20.99
N VAL A 203 1.73 -13.10 20.24
CA VAL A 203 1.39 -11.68 20.27
C VAL A 203 -0.10 -11.52 20.61
N SER A 204 -0.41 -11.46 21.91
CA SER A 204 -1.79 -11.38 22.37
C SER A 204 -2.34 -9.95 22.36
N LEU A 205 -3.59 -9.81 21.90
CA LEU A 205 -4.36 -8.56 21.78
C LEU A 205 -5.75 -8.76 22.43
N PRO A 206 -5.84 -8.88 23.78
CA PRO A 206 -7.01 -9.45 24.46
C PRO A 206 -8.35 -8.81 24.13
N GLU A 207 -8.40 -7.50 23.83
CA GLU A 207 -9.64 -6.78 23.52
C GLU A 207 -10.15 -7.00 22.09
N ILE A 208 -9.30 -7.50 21.19
CA ILE A 208 -9.66 -7.94 19.84
C ILE A 208 -9.71 -9.49 19.77
N GLY A 209 -9.21 -10.17 20.81
CA GLY A 209 -9.03 -11.61 20.89
C GLY A 209 -7.56 -12.01 20.81
N ILE A 210 -7.22 -13.23 21.25
CA ILE A 210 -5.84 -13.74 21.15
C ILE A 210 -5.50 -13.93 19.68
N MET A 211 -4.49 -13.18 19.21
CA MET A 211 -3.82 -13.48 17.95
C MET A 211 -2.54 -14.24 18.26
N GLU A 212 -2.30 -15.33 17.55
CA GLU A 212 -1.01 -16.01 17.62
C GLU A 212 -0.24 -15.62 16.35
N HIS A 213 0.98 -15.09 16.51
CA HIS A 213 1.91 -14.79 15.41
C HIS A 213 3.22 -15.58 15.54
N PRO A 214 3.20 -16.93 15.48
CA PRO A 214 4.44 -17.69 15.47
C PRO A 214 5.24 -17.36 14.20
N PHE A 215 6.38 -16.71 14.37
CA PHE A 215 7.45 -16.68 13.37
C PHE A 215 8.40 -17.83 13.62
N PHE A 216 8.87 -18.47 12.56
CA PHE A 216 9.80 -19.59 12.68
C PHE A 216 11.21 -19.13 12.31
N SER A 217 12.01 -18.79 13.33
CA SER A 217 13.46 -18.66 13.18
C SER A 217 14.22 -19.57 14.15
N ALA A 218 15.39 -20.03 13.73
CA ALA A 218 16.36 -20.75 14.54
C ALA A 218 17.05 -19.83 15.57
N ASN A 219 16.93 -18.51 15.43
CA ASN A 219 17.52 -17.51 16.30
C ASN A 219 16.44 -16.80 17.13
N PRO A 220 16.48 -16.86 18.47
CA PRO A 220 15.47 -16.24 19.33
C PRO A 220 15.42 -14.71 19.19
N VAL A 221 16.56 -14.07 18.90
CA VAL A 221 16.65 -12.61 18.72
C VAL A 221 15.92 -12.18 17.45
N GLU A 222 16.12 -12.93 16.38
CA GLU A 222 15.49 -12.69 15.09
C GLU A 222 13.98 -12.95 15.17
N THR A 223 13.56 -14.06 15.79
CA THR A 223 12.15 -14.35 16.07
C THR A 223 11.48 -13.18 16.79
N LEU A 224 12.11 -12.66 17.85
CA LEU A 224 11.57 -11.52 18.61
C LEU A 224 11.49 -10.26 17.76
N GLY A 225 12.54 -9.95 17.00
CA GLY A 225 12.59 -8.76 16.13
C GLY A 225 11.48 -8.77 15.08
N ILE A 226 11.24 -9.91 14.44
CA ILE A 226 10.18 -10.06 13.43
C ILE A 226 8.80 -9.95 14.11
N ALA A 227 8.61 -10.55 15.29
CA ALA A 227 7.37 -10.46 16.04
C ALA A 227 7.03 -9.02 16.44
N VAL A 228 8.03 -8.26 16.91
CA VAL A 228 7.88 -6.85 17.26
C VAL A 228 7.51 -6.02 16.04
N GLU A 229 8.19 -6.21 14.90
CA GLU A 229 7.90 -5.45 13.68
C GLU A 229 6.53 -5.79 13.10
N CYS A 230 6.13 -7.06 13.11
CA CYS A 230 4.78 -7.46 12.73
C CYS A 230 3.72 -6.80 13.60
N THR A 231 3.94 -6.79 14.91
CA THR A 231 3.04 -6.14 15.87
C THR A 231 2.94 -4.65 15.55
N LYS A 232 4.07 -3.95 15.38
CA LYS A 232 4.10 -2.53 15.03
C LYS A 232 3.28 -2.22 13.78
N ILE A 233 3.48 -2.98 12.69
CA ILE A 233 2.75 -2.80 11.43
C ILE A 233 1.26 -3.07 11.61
N TYR A 234 0.91 -4.16 12.28
CA TYR A 234 -0.48 -4.51 12.55
C TYR A 234 -1.22 -3.43 13.36
N LEU A 235 -0.58 -2.93 14.43
CA LEU A 235 -1.11 -1.85 15.28
C LEU A 235 -1.32 -0.55 14.51
N GLN A 236 -0.39 -0.18 13.63
CA GLN A 236 -0.56 0.96 12.73
C GLN A 236 -1.78 0.77 11.83
N GLY A 237 -1.98 -0.44 11.31
CA GLY A 237 -3.17 -0.80 10.56
C GLY A 237 -4.45 -0.63 11.37
N LEU A 238 -4.47 -1.04 12.63
CA LEU A 238 -5.59 -0.79 13.53
C LEU A 238 -5.81 0.71 13.76
N ILE A 239 -4.77 1.50 14.02
CA ILE A 239 -4.88 2.96 14.17
C ILE A 239 -5.52 3.59 12.92
N SER A 240 -5.08 3.19 11.72
CA SER A 240 -5.64 3.68 10.45
C SER A 240 -7.12 3.33 10.26
N ARG A 241 -7.58 2.21 10.83
CA ARG A 241 -8.98 1.74 10.83
C ARG A 241 -9.80 2.31 11.99
N GLY A 242 -9.19 3.21 12.75
CA GLY A 242 -9.73 3.83 13.94
C GLY A 242 -9.83 2.87 15.12
N TYR A 243 -8.69 2.43 15.62
CA TYR A 243 -8.57 1.85 16.95
C TYR A 243 -7.68 2.76 17.79
N THR A 244 -8.08 2.97 19.05
CA THR A 244 -7.21 3.61 20.05
C THR A 244 -6.43 2.52 20.77
N ILE A 245 -5.10 2.65 20.79
CA ILE A 245 -4.22 1.78 21.56
C ILE A 245 -3.96 2.47 22.89
N SER A 246 -4.21 1.77 24.00
CA SER A 246 -4.24 2.37 25.33
C SER A 246 -3.25 1.81 26.37
N GLU A 247 -2.50 0.71 26.15
CA GLU A 247 -1.28 0.24 26.87
C GLU A 247 -0.45 -0.77 26.01
N VAL A 248 0.88 -0.87 26.19
CA VAL A 248 1.75 -1.91 25.59
C VAL A 248 2.65 -2.49 26.69
N GLU A 249 2.58 -3.79 26.97
CA GLU A 249 3.41 -4.46 27.99
C GLU A 249 4.37 -5.47 27.35
N ASN A 250 5.65 -5.45 27.76
CA ASN A 250 6.70 -6.29 27.16
C ASN A 250 7.46 -7.10 28.23
N ALA A 251 7.62 -8.40 28.01
CA ALA A 251 8.40 -9.28 28.89
C ALA A 251 9.91 -9.19 28.55
N GLN A 252 10.74 -8.79 29.52
CA GLN A 252 12.16 -8.45 29.34
C GLN A 252 13.05 -9.56 28.73
N TYR A 253 13.96 -9.16 27.82
CA TYR A 253 15.27 -9.80 27.60
C TYR A 253 16.40 -8.77 27.75
N LYS A 254 17.26 -8.97 28.76
CA LYS A 254 18.35 -8.07 29.20
C LYS A 254 19.62 -8.06 28.32
N LYS A 255 19.56 -8.56 27.08
CA LYS A 255 20.76 -8.74 26.22
C LYS A 255 20.56 -8.41 24.74
N ILE A 256 19.35 -7.99 24.37
CA ILE A 256 18.99 -7.55 23.02
C ILE A 256 18.59 -6.08 23.18
N ASN A 257 18.97 -5.21 22.24
CA ASN A 257 18.66 -3.79 22.26
C ASN A 257 17.16 -3.54 21.99
N VAL A 258 16.28 -4.15 22.80
CA VAL A 258 14.82 -4.04 22.77
C VAL A 258 14.38 -2.63 23.21
N GLU A 259 15.26 -1.92 23.92
CA GLU A 259 15.06 -0.53 24.34
C GLU A 259 14.84 0.41 23.15
N GLU A 260 15.53 0.27 22.02
CA GLU A 260 15.30 1.12 20.83
C GLU A 260 13.95 0.86 20.17
N ALA A 261 13.48 -0.40 20.10
CA ALA A 261 12.19 -0.73 19.53
C ALA A 261 11.03 -0.26 20.42
N VAL A 262 11.18 -0.41 21.74
CA VAL A 262 10.23 0.08 22.75
C VAL A 262 10.24 1.61 22.81
N GLU A 263 11.40 2.25 22.66
CA GLU A 263 11.54 3.69 22.63
C GLU A 263 11.02 4.28 21.30
N GLU A 264 11.16 3.60 20.16
CA GLU A 264 10.50 3.98 18.89
C GLU A 264 8.97 3.86 18.98
N ILE A 265 8.46 2.77 19.57
CA ILE A 265 7.03 2.58 19.83
C ILE A 265 6.54 3.62 20.85
N GLY A 266 7.34 3.97 21.85
CA GLY A 266 7.09 5.04 22.82
C GLY A 266 7.13 6.45 22.20
N LYS A 267 8.05 6.70 21.26
CA LYS A 267 8.15 7.93 20.44
C LYS A 267 6.93 8.10 19.52
N MET A 268 6.21 7.02 19.20
CA MET A 268 4.91 7.07 18.51
C MET A 268 3.75 7.57 19.41
N GLY A 269 4.01 7.86 20.70
CA GLY A 269 3.16 8.70 21.56
C GLY A 269 2.19 7.95 22.47
N TYR A 270 2.44 6.68 22.76
CA TYR A 270 1.53 5.79 23.50
C TYR A 270 2.31 4.86 24.46
N PHE A 271 2.33 5.21 25.77
CA PHE A 271 2.50 4.36 27.00
C PHE A 271 3.65 4.47 27.99
N SER A 272 3.29 4.18 29.26
CA SER A 272 4.11 3.92 30.45
C SER A 272 4.36 2.42 30.65
N LEU A 273 5.52 2.06 31.23
CA LEU A 273 5.96 0.68 31.46
C LEU A 273 5.54 0.12 32.83
N SER A 274 5.06 -1.13 32.86
CA SER A 274 5.09 -2.04 34.01
C SER A 274 5.68 -3.40 33.61
N ILE A 275 6.53 -3.96 34.48
CA ILE A 275 7.29 -5.21 34.27
C ILE A 275 6.61 -6.34 35.05
N LEU A 276 6.22 -7.43 34.38
CA LEU A 276 5.89 -8.70 35.04
C LEU A 276 6.92 -9.76 34.66
N GLN A 277 7.61 -10.29 35.68
CA GLN A 277 8.40 -11.50 35.58
C GLN A 277 7.46 -12.70 35.69
N ASP A 278 7.19 -13.41 34.59
CA ASP A 278 6.50 -14.70 34.72
C ASP A 278 7.48 -15.87 34.80
N LYS A 279 7.67 -16.33 36.04
CA LYS A 279 8.41 -17.55 36.39
C LYS A 279 7.49 -18.74 36.17
N LYS A 280 7.39 -19.25 34.94
CA LYS A 280 6.99 -20.65 34.66
C LYS A 280 7.32 -21.03 33.22
N LYS A 281 8.30 -21.92 33.04
CA LYS A 281 8.47 -22.70 31.80
C LYS A 281 7.26 -23.62 31.68
N GLN A 282 6.19 -23.15 31.05
CA GLN A 282 5.12 -24.03 30.57
C GLN A 282 5.38 -24.28 29.08
N GLU A 283 5.50 -25.56 28.72
CA GLU A 283 5.58 -26.01 27.32
C GLU A 283 4.23 -25.73 26.65
N GLN A 284 4.15 -24.66 25.85
CA GLN A 284 2.96 -24.33 25.07
C GLN A 284 2.90 -25.19 23.79
N LYS A 285 1.78 -25.92 23.61
CA LYS A 285 1.43 -26.56 22.33
C LYS A 285 0.95 -25.49 21.34
N PHE A 286 1.84 -24.99 20.48
CA PHE A 286 1.48 -24.05 19.42
C PHE A 286 0.43 -24.66 18.46
N LYS A 287 -0.62 -23.91 18.16
CA LYS A 287 -1.72 -24.34 17.27
C LYS A 287 -1.38 -24.26 15.77
N SER A 288 -0.14 -23.93 15.40
CA SER A 288 0.35 -23.70 14.04
C SER A 288 0.38 -24.90 13.09
N ARG A 289 -0.37 -25.97 13.38
CA ARG A 289 -0.30 -27.25 12.65
C ARG A 289 -0.70 -27.14 11.18
N GLU A 290 -1.66 -26.29 10.83
CA GLU A 290 -2.19 -26.18 9.46
C GLU A 290 -1.18 -25.56 8.50
N VAL A 291 -0.60 -24.41 8.86
CA VAL A 291 0.42 -23.73 8.03
C VAL A 291 1.65 -24.60 7.86
N LEU A 292 2.05 -25.29 8.93
CA LEU A 292 3.20 -26.20 8.88
C LEU A 292 2.90 -27.44 8.05
N ASN A 293 1.71 -28.02 8.17
CA ASN A 293 1.27 -29.12 7.33
C ASN A 293 1.27 -28.71 5.85
N TYR A 294 0.72 -27.52 5.54
CA TYR A 294 0.74 -26.97 4.19
C TYR A 294 2.16 -26.77 3.66
N LEU A 295 3.05 -26.11 4.41
CA LEU A 295 4.43 -25.89 3.97
C LEU A 295 5.20 -27.20 3.81
N GLN A 296 5.09 -28.13 4.75
CA GLN A 296 5.93 -29.33 4.76
C GLN A 296 5.37 -30.49 3.95
N ASN A 297 4.06 -30.74 4.00
CA ASN A 297 3.46 -31.90 3.37
C ASN A 297 2.89 -31.58 1.99
N GLU A 298 2.23 -30.42 1.81
CA GLU A 298 1.70 -30.04 0.50
C GLU A 298 2.76 -29.36 -0.38
N ARG A 299 3.58 -28.48 0.20
CA ARG A 299 4.60 -27.71 -0.53
C ARG A 299 6.00 -28.33 -0.49
N GLN A 300 6.23 -29.33 0.37
CA GLN A 300 7.52 -30.01 0.53
C GLN A 300 8.67 -29.06 0.88
N ILE A 301 8.38 -28.01 1.65
CA ILE A 301 9.35 -27.01 2.10
C ILE A 301 9.91 -27.45 3.45
N ASP A 302 11.23 -27.55 3.54
CA ASP A 302 11.92 -27.98 4.76
C ASP A 302 12.14 -26.84 5.76
N LYS A 303 12.67 -27.20 6.94
CA LYS A 303 13.01 -26.24 8.01
C LYS A 303 14.01 -25.16 7.55
N THR A 304 14.95 -25.52 6.69
CA THR A 304 16.03 -24.63 6.25
C THR A 304 15.46 -23.48 5.43
N ILE A 305 14.56 -23.80 4.50
CA ILE A 305 13.87 -22.82 3.66
C ILE A 305 12.87 -22.00 4.49
N ILE A 306 12.12 -22.63 5.40
CA ILE A 306 11.23 -21.91 6.33
C ILE A 306 12.01 -20.86 7.13
N ASN A 307 13.18 -21.23 7.68
CA ASN A 307 14.05 -20.33 8.41
C ASN A 307 14.60 -19.20 7.54
N ARG A 308 15.09 -19.55 6.35
CA ARG A 308 15.73 -18.60 5.41
C ARG A 308 14.82 -17.44 5.04
N PHE A 309 13.53 -17.72 4.85
CA PHE A 309 12.53 -16.71 4.52
C PHE A 309 11.73 -16.23 5.73
N SER A 310 12.09 -16.69 6.93
CA SER A 310 11.44 -16.39 8.20
C SER A 310 9.91 -16.52 8.13
N LEU A 311 9.44 -17.57 7.46
CA LEU A 311 8.01 -17.83 7.29
C LEU A 311 7.37 -18.03 8.67
N GLY A 312 6.10 -17.67 8.79
CA GLY A 312 5.37 -17.82 10.03
C GLY A 312 3.91 -18.18 9.78
N CYS A 313 3.13 -18.17 10.85
CA CYS A 313 1.67 -18.14 10.74
C CYS A 313 1.06 -16.97 11.51
N ILE A 314 -0.09 -16.53 11.05
CA ILE A 314 -0.93 -15.55 11.71
C ILE A 314 -2.33 -16.13 11.91
N TYR A 315 -2.83 -16.02 13.13
CA TYR A 315 -4.21 -16.30 13.49
C TYR A 315 -4.93 -14.98 13.81
N ASP A 316 -6.12 -14.77 13.25
CA ASP A 316 -7.00 -13.62 13.52
C ASP A 316 -8.37 -14.15 13.94
N PHE A 317 -9.07 -13.45 14.85
CA PHE A 317 -10.30 -13.90 15.52
C PHE A 317 -11.39 -14.39 14.56
N PHE A 318 -11.44 -13.83 13.33
CA PHE A 318 -12.43 -14.15 12.31
C PHE A 318 -11.87 -14.95 11.11
N SER A 319 -10.61 -15.37 11.13
CA SER A 319 -9.98 -16.01 9.97
C SER A 319 -9.22 -17.28 10.35
N PRO A 320 -9.25 -18.32 9.47
CA PRO A 320 -8.39 -19.49 9.62
C PRO A 320 -6.92 -19.07 9.58
N GLN A 321 -6.04 -20.00 9.97
CA GLN A 321 -4.60 -19.77 9.95
C GLN A 321 -4.15 -19.34 8.56
N LYS A 322 -3.36 -18.28 8.50
CA LYS A 322 -2.73 -17.81 7.26
C LYS A 322 -1.23 -17.93 7.39
N LEU A 323 -0.58 -18.29 6.29
CA LEU A 323 0.85 -18.15 6.14
C LEU A 323 1.20 -16.66 6.16
N ILE A 324 2.15 -16.25 6.98
CA ILE A 324 2.72 -14.89 6.95
C ILE A 324 4.11 -14.93 6.33
N ILE A 325 4.36 -14.00 5.42
CA ILE A 325 5.60 -13.86 4.65
C ILE A 325 6.16 -12.46 4.96
N PRO A 326 7.32 -12.35 5.63
CA PRO A 326 7.98 -11.07 5.84
C PRO A 326 8.55 -10.50 4.54
N LEU A 327 8.48 -9.18 4.39
CA LEU A 327 9.08 -8.44 3.29
C LEU A 327 10.13 -7.51 3.86
N ALA A 328 11.37 -7.68 3.39
CA ALA A 328 12.50 -6.88 3.84
C ALA A 328 12.91 -5.84 2.80
N ASN A 329 13.43 -4.71 3.30
CA ASN A 329 14.07 -3.68 2.50
C ASN A 329 15.46 -4.14 1.98
N PRO A 330 16.16 -3.33 1.17
CA PRO A 330 17.48 -3.68 0.63
C PRO A 330 18.54 -4.04 1.68
N GLU A 331 18.45 -3.46 2.88
CA GLU A 331 19.35 -3.72 4.01
C GLU A 331 19.02 -5.02 4.77
N GLY A 332 17.87 -5.65 4.47
CA GLY A 332 17.39 -6.86 5.13
C GLY A 332 16.53 -6.61 6.38
N LYS A 333 16.13 -5.36 6.64
CA LYS A 333 15.16 -5.04 7.70
C LYS A 333 13.75 -5.33 7.20
N VAL A 334 12.96 -6.08 7.97
CA VAL A 334 11.54 -6.32 7.67
C VAL A 334 10.77 -4.99 7.75
N VAL A 335 9.98 -4.70 6.73
CA VAL A 335 9.22 -3.44 6.59
C VAL A 335 7.75 -3.65 6.21
N ALA A 336 7.38 -4.87 5.82
CA ALA A 336 6.01 -5.24 5.49
C ALA A 336 5.79 -6.75 5.67
N PHE A 337 4.53 -7.16 5.66
CA PHE A 337 4.15 -8.58 5.71
C PHE A 337 3.03 -8.85 4.72
N ALA A 338 3.16 -9.95 3.98
CA ALA A 338 2.07 -10.52 3.19
C ALA A 338 1.48 -11.72 3.94
N THR A 339 0.17 -11.89 3.82
CA THR A 339 -0.56 -13.04 4.36
C THR A 339 -1.18 -13.83 3.22
N ARG A 340 -1.15 -15.16 3.30
CA ARG A 340 -1.72 -16.06 2.31
C ARG A 340 -2.66 -17.05 3.01
N LYS A 341 -3.85 -17.23 2.44
CA LYS A 341 -4.78 -18.28 2.88
C LYS A 341 -4.24 -19.67 2.52
N ILE A 342 -4.54 -20.66 3.36
CA ILE A 342 -4.16 -22.06 3.16
C ILE A 342 -5.35 -22.88 2.66
N GLU A 343 -6.57 -22.57 3.11
CA GLU A 343 -7.80 -23.21 2.63
C GLU A 343 -8.42 -22.50 1.42
N GLU A 344 -9.00 -23.28 0.51
CA GLU A 344 -9.92 -22.81 -0.54
C GLU A 344 -11.30 -22.51 0.04
N ALA A 345 -11.45 -21.41 0.79
CA ALA A 345 -12.77 -20.96 1.17
C ALA A 345 -13.45 -20.28 -0.03
N SER A 346 -14.68 -20.73 -0.35
CA SER A 346 -15.66 -20.25 -1.33
C SER A 346 -16.02 -18.76 -1.23
N THR A 347 -15.03 -17.88 -1.29
CA THR A 347 -15.16 -16.44 -1.03
C THR A 347 -14.36 -15.63 -2.04
N SER A 348 -14.92 -14.50 -2.48
CA SER A 348 -14.36 -13.54 -3.45
C SER A 348 -13.10 -12.80 -2.98
N GLU A 349 -12.39 -13.30 -1.96
CA GLU A 349 -11.23 -12.63 -1.38
C GLU A 349 -9.92 -13.02 -2.10
N PRO A 350 -8.98 -12.07 -2.23
CA PRO A 350 -7.71 -12.35 -2.91
C PRO A 350 -6.84 -13.37 -2.15
N LYS A 351 -6.10 -14.20 -2.91
CA LYS A 351 -5.17 -15.23 -2.43
C LYS A 351 -4.10 -14.68 -1.46
N TYR A 352 -3.64 -13.45 -1.72
CA TYR A 352 -2.70 -12.71 -0.88
C TYR A 352 -3.31 -11.41 -0.37
N LYS A 353 -3.04 -11.08 0.89
CA LYS A 353 -3.36 -9.79 1.51
C LYS A 353 -2.14 -9.23 2.23
N TYR A 354 -1.78 -8.00 1.94
CA TYR A 354 -0.72 -7.29 2.66
C TYR A 354 -1.28 -6.74 3.97
N LEU A 355 -0.53 -6.87 5.06
CA LEU A 355 -0.87 -6.18 6.30
C LEU A 355 -0.79 -4.66 6.08
N PRO A 356 -1.66 -3.85 6.71
CA PRO A 356 -1.66 -2.42 6.49
C PRO A 356 -0.37 -1.80 7.05
N SER A 357 0.36 -1.04 6.24
CA SER A 357 1.62 -0.39 6.63
C SER A 357 1.49 1.14 6.62
N TYR A 358 2.12 1.83 7.57
CA TYR A 358 2.23 3.30 7.57
C TYR A 358 3.33 3.78 6.61
N HIS A 359 2.96 4.66 5.67
CA HIS A 359 3.74 5.66 4.92
C HIS A 359 5.17 5.37 4.38
N HIS A 360 5.71 4.16 4.43
CA HIS A 360 7.07 3.86 3.95
C HIS A 360 7.21 2.56 3.13
N TYR A 361 6.15 1.77 3.02
CA TYR A 361 6.14 0.58 2.17
C TYR A 361 5.34 0.87 0.91
N HIS A 362 6.03 0.96 -0.22
CA HIS A 362 5.41 0.85 -1.52
C HIS A 362 5.82 -0.50 -2.10
N LYS A 363 4.83 -1.32 -2.48
CA LYS A 363 5.08 -2.59 -3.17
C LYS A 363 5.98 -2.39 -4.39
N SER A 364 5.79 -1.27 -5.08
CA SER A 364 6.60 -0.83 -6.21
C SER A 364 8.03 -0.43 -5.84
N SER A 365 8.46 -0.41 -4.57
CA SER A 365 9.83 -0.07 -4.19
C SER A 365 10.62 -1.26 -3.64
N LEU A 366 10.03 -2.46 -3.60
CA LEU A 366 10.71 -3.68 -3.15
C LEU A 366 10.77 -4.73 -4.26
N LEU A 367 11.84 -5.53 -4.21
CA LEU A 367 11.92 -6.83 -4.86
C LEU A 367 12.01 -7.87 -3.75
N TYR A 368 11.14 -8.88 -3.76
CA TYR A 368 11.22 -9.94 -2.76
C TYR A 368 12.57 -10.66 -2.88
N ASN A 369 13.15 -11.04 -1.74
CA ASN A 369 14.44 -11.72 -1.64
C ASN A 369 15.68 -10.90 -2.06
N TYR A 370 15.53 -9.61 -2.37
CA TYR A 370 16.63 -8.72 -2.79
C TYR A 370 17.84 -8.73 -1.86
N HIS A 371 17.62 -8.53 -0.57
CA HIS A 371 18.68 -8.45 0.44
C HIS A 371 19.49 -9.75 0.59
N LEU A 372 18.93 -10.91 0.26
CA LEU A 372 19.67 -12.18 0.22
C LEU A 372 20.45 -12.31 -1.08
N VAL A 373 19.82 -12.05 -2.23
CA VAL A 373 20.48 -12.12 -3.55
C VAL A 373 21.64 -11.12 -3.66
N LYS A 374 21.53 -9.93 -3.06
CA LYS A 374 22.59 -8.92 -2.98
C LYS A 374 23.88 -9.46 -2.34
N LYS A 375 23.77 -10.44 -1.43
CA LYS A 375 24.91 -11.05 -0.75
C LYS A 375 25.54 -12.22 -1.54
N LEU A 376 24.86 -12.71 -2.58
CA LEU A 376 25.34 -13.84 -3.38
C LEU A 376 26.35 -13.38 -4.44
N ARG A 377 27.43 -14.14 -4.60
CA ARG A 377 28.46 -13.93 -5.64
C ARG A 377 28.07 -14.63 -6.95
N THR A 378 26.93 -14.25 -7.52
CA THR A 378 26.47 -14.72 -8.84
C THR A 378 26.55 -13.59 -9.87
N GLU A 379 26.78 -13.93 -11.14
CA GLU A 379 26.78 -12.96 -12.24
C GLU A 379 25.36 -12.65 -12.73
N GLU A 380 24.44 -13.61 -12.56
CA GLU A 380 23.03 -13.47 -12.94
C GLU A 380 22.08 -13.64 -11.75
N CYS A 381 20.86 -13.15 -11.92
CA CYS A 381 19.72 -13.45 -11.05
C CYS A 381 18.44 -13.66 -11.85
N TYR A 382 17.55 -14.48 -11.31
CA TYR A 382 16.25 -14.78 -11.91
C TYR A 382 15.18 -13.85 -11.35
N LEU A 383 14.38 -13.24 -12.22
CA LEU A 383 13.25 -12.39 -11.86
C LEU A 383 11.95 -13.13 -12.18
N VAL A 384 11.18 -13.42 -11.12
CA VAL A 384 9.92 -14.16 -11.15
C VAL A 384 8.76 -13.28 -10.62
N GLU A 385 7.52 -13.77 -10.70
CA GLU A 385 6.35 -12.97 -10.31
C GLU A 385 6.09 -12.97 -8.79
N GLY A 386 6.05 -14.15 -8.18
CA GLY A 386 5.48 -14.38 -6.86
C GLY A 386 6.47 -14.88 -5.80
N PHE A 387 5.97 -14.91 -4.56
CA PHE A 387 6.74 -15.41 -3.41
C PHE A 387 7.10 -16.89 -3.54
N PHE A 388 6.16 -17.71 -3.99
CA PHE A 388 6.36 -19.15 -4.06
C PHE A 388 7.28 -19.56 -5.21
N ASP A 389 7.35 -18.79 -6.29
CA ASP A 389 8.35 -19.00 -7.33
C ASP A 389 9.76 -18.92 -6.75
N VAL A 390 10.05 -17.86 -5.98
CA VAL A 390 11.34 -17.70 -5.30
C VAL A 390 11.59 -18.82 -4.29
N ILE A 391 10.60 -19.15 -3.46
CA ILE A 391 10.73 -20.17 -2.40
C ILE A 391 10.96 -21.56 -3.02
N SER A 392 10.21 -21.90 -4.07
CA SER A 392 10.28 -23.20 -4.74
C SER A 392 11.57 -23.35 -5.57
N LEU A 393 12.06 -22.28 -6.19
CA LEU A 393 13.39 -22.27 -6.83
C LEU A 393 14.52 -22.40 -5.79
N ASN A 394 14.42 -21.69 -4.66
CA ASN A 394 15.39 -21.83 -3.56
C ASN A 394 15.41 -23.25 -2.98
N LYS A 395 14.25 -23.91 -2.87
CA LYS A 395 14.14 -25.32 -2.44
C LYS A 395 14.99 -26.25 -3.34
N LEU A 396 15.13 -25.93 -4.62
CA LEU A 396 15.96 -26.69 -5.57
C LEU A 396 17.43 -26.20 -5.61
N GLY A 397 17.80 -25.22 -4.77
CA GLY A 397 19.15 -24.65 -4.68
C GLY A 397 19.43 -23.52 -5.67
N ILE A 398 18.40 -22.99 -6.35
CA ILE A 398 18.51 -21.80 -7.19
C ILE A 398 18.26 -20.59 -6.28
N GLU A 399 19.32 -20.10 -5.63
CA GLU A 399 19.20 -19.12 -4.56
C GLU A 399 19.08 -17.67 -5.04
N ASN A 400 19.53 -17.39 -6.27
CA ASN A 400 19.62 -16.07 -6.90
C ASN A 400 18.31 -15.62 -7.57
N CYS A 401 17.16 -15.86 -6.93
CA CYS A 401 15.83 -15.50 -7.45
C CYS A 401 15.22 -14.30 -6.71
N LEU A 402 14.54 -13.42 -7.44
CA LEU A 402 13.88 -12.20 -6.97
C LEU A 402 12.43 -12.19 -7.45
N ALA A 403 11.49 -11.64 -6.67
CA ALA A 403 10.11 -11.46 -7.15
C ALA A 403 9.72 -9.99 -7.30
N LEU A 404 9.03 -9.68 -8.41
CA LEU A 404 8.43 -8.36 -8.69
C LEU A 404 7.28 -8.00 -7.74
N LEU A 405 6.66 -9.03 -7.14
CA LEU A 405 5.45 -8.97 -6.34
C LEU A 405 4.19 -8.57 -7.13
N GLY A 406 4.29 -8.21 -8.42
CA GLY A 406 3.19 -7.89 -9.33
C GLY A 406 3.68 -7.87 -10.79
N THR A 407 2.79 -7.52 -11.71
CA THR A 407 3.00 -7.69 -13.17
C THR A 407 3.76 -6.55 -13.85
N ASN A 408 4.12 -5.49 -13.14
CA ASN A 408 4.76 -4.31 -13.73
C ASN A 408 6.02 -3.92 -12.95
N LEU A 409 7.14 -3.74 -13.67
CA LEU A 409 8.41 -3.28 -13.12
C LEU A 409 8.40 -1.75 -12.95
N SER A 410 8.62 -1.27 -11.73
CA SER A 410 8.66 0.16 -11.42
C SER A 410 10.06 0.78 -11.60
N GLU A 411 10.16 2.11 -11.61
CA GLU A 411 11.45 2.81 -11.60
C GLU A 411 12.29 2.54 -10.35
N GLU A 412 11.66 2.40 -9.18
CA GLU A 412 12.39 2.07 -7.93
C GLU A 412 12.94 0.64 -7.98
N GLN A 413 12.19 -0.31 -8.53
CA GLN A 413 12.67 -1.68 -8.73
C GLN A 413 13.79 -1.74 -9.78
N ILE A 414 13.71 -0.94 -10.84
CA ILE A 414 14.80 -0.78 -11.82
C ILE A 414 16.08 -0.31 -11.12
N ARG A 415 15.99 0.71 -10.24
CA ARG A 415 17.17 1.18 -9.48
C ARG A 415 17.80 0.07 -8.64
N LEU A 416 16.98 -0.75 -7.99
CA LEU A 416 17.45 -1.93 -7.24
C LEU A 416 18.17 -2.92 -8.17
N LEU A 417 17.62 -3.23 -9.35
CA LEU A 417 18.26 -4.12 -10.31
C LEU A 417 19.61 -3.58 -10.82
N ILE A 418 19.71 -2.26 -11.06
CA ILE A 418 20.97 -1.59 -11.41
C ILE A 418 21.99 -1.73 -10.27
N GLU A 419 21.57 -1.52 -9.03
CA GLU A 419 22.45 -1.61 -7.86
C GLU A 419 22.97 -3.05 -7.63
N LEU A 420 22.20 -4.07 -8.01
CA LEU A 420 22.65 -5.47 -7.94
C LEU A 420 23.82 -5.78 -8.85
N LYS A 421 23.95 -5.06 -9.98
CA LYS A 421 25.00 -5.28 -10.99
C LYS A 421 25.07 -6.75 -11.45
N LYS A 422 23.91 -7.34 -11.73
CA LYS A 422 23.75 -8.72 -12.22
C LYS A 422 22.96 -8.72 -13.52
N LYS A 423 23.25 -9.68 -14.40
CA LYS A 423 22.40 -9.97 -15.56
C LYS A 423 21.03 -10.46 -15.08
N ILE A 424 19.96 -9.96 -15.69
CA ILE A 424 18.58 -10.27 -15.27
C ILE A 424 17.98 -11.35 -16.17
N ILE A 425 17.66 -12.50 -15.61
CA ILE A 425 17.02 -13.61 -16.33
C ILE A 425 15.53 -13.60 -15.98
N LEU A 426 14.67 -13.28 -16.95
CA LEU A 426 13.22 -13.27 -16.78
C LEU A 426 12.68 -14.70 -16.81
N PHE A 427 12.00 -15.11 -15.75
CA PHE A 427 11.31 -16.40 -15.66
C PHE A 427 9.90 -16.17 -15.11
N LEU A 428 9.06 -15.51 -15.92
CA LEU A 428 7.68 -15.16 -15.57
C LEU A 428 6.70 -16.24 -16.07
N ASP A 429 5.42 -16.03 -15.80
CA ASP A 429 4.36 -16.94 -16.18
C ASP A 429 4.27 -17.08 -17.70
N SER A 430 3.90 -18.27 -18.17
CA SER A 430 3.90 -18.60 -19.60
C SER A 430 2.54 -18.46 -20.28
N ASP A 431 1.54 -17.99 -19.53
CA ASP A 431 0.22 -17.64 -20.06
C ASP A 431 0.27 -16.31 -20.85
N GLU A 432 -0.85 -15.93 -21.47
CA GLU A 432 -0.87 -14.73 -22.33
C GLU A 432 -0.54 -13.45 -21.55
N ALA A 433 -1.02 -13.35 -20.31
CA ALA A 433 -0.76 -12.20 -19.44
C ALA A 433 0.71 -12.14 -18.99
N GLY A 434 1.31 -13.29 -18.63
CA GLY A 434 2.71 -13.42 -18.24
C GLY A 434 3.69 -13.15 -19.38
N GLN A 435 3.35 -13.56 -20.60
CA GLN A 435 4.13 -13.20 -21.80
C GLN A 435 4.10 -11.70 -22.08
N GLU A 436 2.93 -11.06 -21.96
CA GLU A 436 2.81 -9.61 -22.11
C GLU A 436 3.57 -8.86 -21.00
N ALA A 437 3.53 -9.37 -19.76
CA ALA A 437 4.35 -8.88 -18.67
C ALA A 437 5.85 -9.03 -18.96
N THR A 438 6.28 -10.16 -19.54
CA THR A 438 7.67 -10.42 -19.90
C THR A 438 8.16 -9.41 -20.93
N ILE A 439 7.38 -9.13 -21.98
CA ILE A 439 7.71 -8.10 -22.97
C ILE A 439 7.85 -6.73 -22.30
N ASN A 440 6.87 -6.35 -21.47
CA ASN A 440 6.87 -5.06 -20.79
C ASN A 440 8.09 -4.89 -19.86
N VAL A 441 8.45 -5.94 -19.12
CA VAL A 441 9.61 -5.94 -18.24
C VAL A 441 10.91 -5.91 -19.06
N ALA A 442 11.04 -6.74 -20.09
CA ALA A 442 12.21 -6.78 -20.96
C ALA A 442 12.48 -5.43 -21.62
N VAL A 443 11.46 -4.80 -22.21
CA VAL A 443 11.58 -3.46 -22.82
C VAL A 443 12.08 -2.43 -21.81
N LYS A 444 11.56 -2.44 -20.57
CA LYS A 444 12.02 -1.51 -19.53
C LYS A 444 13.46 -1.72 -19.11
N LEU A 445 13.92 -2.97 -19.05
CA LEU A 445 15.31 -3.29 -18.75
C LEU A 445 16.23 -2.84 -19.89
N LEU A 446 15.87 -3.14 -21.13
CA LEU A 446 16.63 -2.76 -22.33
C LEU A 446 16.73 -1.23 -22.48
N LEU A 447 15.65 -0.48 -22.22
CA LEU A 447 15.66 0.99 -22.24
C LEU A 447 16.57 1.63 -21.19
N LYS A 448 17.04 0.85 -20.21
CA LYS A 448 17.94 1.28 -19.14
C LYS A 448 19.32 0.65 -19.26
N ASP A 449 19.64 0.06 -20.40
CA ASP A 449 20.89 -0.66 -20.68
C ASP A 449 21.19 -1.77 -19.64
N ILE A 450 20.14 -2.44 -19.15
CA ILE A 450 20.27 -3.58 -18.24
C ILE A 450 20.20 -4.87 -19.07
N ASP A 451 21.30 -5.64 -19.04
CA ASP A 451 21.37 -6.93 -19.71
C ASP A 451 20.32 -7.90 -19.18
N CYS A 452 19.51 -8.43 -20.10
CA CYS A 452 18.51 -9.42 -19.77
C CYS A 452 18.37 -10.55 -20.80
N GLU A 453 17.89 -11.69 -20.34
CA GLU A 453 17.50 -12.87 -21.13
C GLU A 453 16.18 -13.42 -20.62
N ILE A 454 15.51 -14.25 -21.42
CA ILE A 454 14.20 -14.81 -21.08
C ILE A 454 14.31 -16.33 -21.08
N VAL A 455 13.85 -16.98 -20.00
CA VAL A 455 13.72 -18.45 -19.96
C VAL A 455 12.58 -18.86 -20.89
N ILE A 456 12.87 -19.76 -21.83
CA ILE A 456 11.84 -20.32 -22.70
C ILE A 456 11.20 -21.52 -22.01
N ASN A 457 10.02 -21.29 -21.46
CA ASN A 457 9.25 -22.30 -20.77
C ASN A 457 8.19 -22.93 -21.69
N HIS A 458 8.47 -24.14 -22.18
CA HIS A 458 7.55 -24.90 -23.02
C HIS A 458 6.46 -25.66 -22.25
N TYR A 459 6.46 -25.60 -20.91
CA TYR A 459 5.52 -26.37 -20.08
C TYR A 459 4.21 -25.63 -19.79
N GLY A 460 4.14 -24.32 -20.03
CA GLY A 460 2.92 -23.52 -19.84
C GLY A 460 2.52 -23.27 -18.37
N SER A 461 3.27 -23.81 -17.41
CA SER A 461 3.07 -23.64 -15.96
C SER A 461 3.96 -22.53 -15.38
N ASP A 462 3.56 -21.97 -14.23
CA ASP A 462 4.38 -21.01 -13.48
C ASP A 462 5.65 -21.69 -12.86
N PRO A 463 6.69 -20.92 -12.47
CA PRO A 463 7.90 -21.48 -11.89
C PRO A 463 7.64 -22.33 -10.63
N ASP A 464 6.70 -21.93 -9.76
CA ASP A 464 6.29 -22.71 -8.58
C ASP A 464 5.73 -24.10 -8.96
N GLU A 465 4.83 -24.18 -9.93
CA GLU A 465 4.23 -25.41 -10.46
C GLU A 465 5.30 -26.33 -11.04
N ILE A 466 6.19 -25.78 -11.86
CA ILE A 466 7.31 -26.54 -12.45
C ILE A 466 8.17 -27.15 -11.35
N CYS A 467 8.53 -26.37 -10.32
CA CYS A 467 9.33 -26.84 -9.19
C CYS A 467 8.59 -27.83 -8.26
N ARG A 468 7.27 -27.99 -8.41
CA ARG A 468 6.48 -29.01 -7.71
C ARG A 468 6.35 -30.30 -8.51
N GLN A 469 6.34 -30.22 -9.83
CA GLN A 469 6.13 -31.37 -10.72
C GLN A 469 7.44 -32.02 -11.19
N LYS A 470 8.54 -31.26 -11.20
CA LYS A 470 9.84 -31.67 -11.76
C LYS A 470 10.92 -31.75 -10.69
N ASP A 471 11.94 -32.55 -10.96
CA ASP A 471 13.12 -32.63 -10.11
C ASP A 471 14.10 -31.49 -10.41
N LYS A 472 15.15 -31.39 -9.58
CA LYS A 472 16.15 -30.33 -9.70
C LYS A 472 16.83 -30.31 -11.07
N ALA A 473 17.16 -31.47 -11.63
CA ALA A 473 17.86 -31.58 -12.91
C ALA A 473 17.00 -31.04 -14.05
N ALA A 474 15.73 -31.45 -14.13
CA ALA A 474 14.81 -30.96 -15.14
C ALA A 474 14.55 -29.45 -15.03
N VAL A 475 14.47 -28.89 -13.82
CA VAL A 475 14.35 -27.44 -13.65
C VAL A 475 15.62 -26.72 -14.10
N GLN A 476 16.80 -27.30 -13.81
CA GLN A 476 18.08 -26.76 -14.29
C GLN A 476 18.19 -26.77 -15.81
N ASP A 477 17.68 -27.81 -16.47
CA ASP A 477 17.62 -27.87 -17.93
C ASP A 477 16.70 -26.78 -18.49
N ILE A 478 15.51 -26.57 -17.89
CA ILE A 478 14.57 -25.52 -18.30
C ILE A 478 15.23 -24.13 -18.22
N ILE A 479 15.81 -23.78 -17.08
CA ILE A 479 16.42 -22.45 -16.91
C ILE A 479 17.68 -22.25 -17.75
N SER A 480 18.29 -23.33 -18.27
CA SER A 480 19.43 -23.24 -19.17
C SER A 480 19.04 -22.80 -20.58
N VAL A 481 17.78 -23.02 -20.98
CA VAL A 481 17.24 -22.61 -22.28
C VAL A 481 16.78 -21.15 -22.19
N LYS A 482 17.64 -20.25 -22.64
CA LYS A 482 17.43 -18.80 -22.60
C LYS A 482 17.39 -18.23 -24.01
N GLU A 483 16.48 -17.30 -24.25
CA GLU A 483 16.38 -16.57 -25.50
C GLU A 483 16.78 -15.10 -25.30
N ASN A 484 17.34 -14.53 -26.36
CA ASN A 484 17.62 -13.10 -26.44
C ASN A 484 16.29 -12.30 -26.43
N PRO A 485 16.18 -11.23 -25.63
CA PRO A 485 14.93 -10.50 -25.47
C PRO A 485 14.43 -9.85 -26.77
N TYR A 486 15.32 -9.42 -27.67
CA TYR A 486 14.92 -8.88 -28.97
C TYR A 486 14.24 -9.93 -29.84
N LEU A 487 14.79 -11.15 -29.88
CA LEU A 487 14.22 -12.24 -30.66
C LEU A 487 12.85 -12.66 -30.11
N PHE A 488 12.73 -12.78 -28.78
CA PHE A 488 11.47 -13.09 -28.12
C PHE A 488 10.37 -12.06 -28.45
N ILE A 489 10.69 -10.76 -28.34
CA ILE A 489 9.75 -9.67 -28.66
C ILE A 489 9.34 -9.73 -30.13
N LEU A 490 10.30 -9.90 -31.04
CA LEU A 490 10.03 -9.96 -32.49
C LEU A 490 9.12 -11.15 -32.84
N ASN A 491 9.44 -12.35 -32.35
CA ASN A 491 8.64 -13.55 -32.58
C ASN A 491 7.21 -13.35 -32.08
N ARG A 492 7.03 -12.77 -30.89
CA ARG A 492 5.71 -12.62 -30.28
C ARG A 492 4.85 -11.52 -30.91
N CYS A 493 5.47 -10.44 -31.38
CA CYS A 493 4.78 -9.31 -31.99
C CYS A 493 4.48 -9.52 -33.48
N PHE A 494 5.32 -10.27 -34.21
CA PHE A 494 5.30 -10.29 -35.68
C PHE A 494 5.13 -11.68 -36.31
N VAL A 495 5.35 -12.78 -35.58
CA VAL A 495 5.36 -14.16 -36.13
C VAL A 495 4.13 -14.98 -35.67
N LYS A 496 3.05 -14.30 -35.26
CA LYS A 496 1.81 -14.94 -34.78
C LYS A 496 1.26 -16.01 -35.72
#